data_AF-A0A1G2ZDS5-F1
#
_entry.id   AF-A0A1G2ZDS5-F1
#
_cell.length_a   1.000
_cell.length_b   1.000
_cell.length_c   1.000
_cell.angle_alpha   90.00
_cell.angle_beta   90.00
_cell.angle_gamma   90.00
#
_symmetry.space_group_name_H-M   'P 1'
#
loop_
_entity.id
_entity.type
_entity.pdbx_description
1 polymer ?
#
loop_
_entity_poly.entity_id
_entity_poly.type
_entity_poly.pdbx_seq_one_letter_code
_entity_poly.pdbx_strand_id
1 'polypeptide(L)'
;RLYSLKDKRGEVIAKDRHLLSLKDLSLADHLEELIDAGIASFKIEGRLKDVPYVANVAGFYRQRLDSILARKGLRPSSSGAVRLSFQPNPAKTFNRGFTDYGLTGNLSALGSMETPKSIGEYMGTVTRVDESGFVLDRAHDLHNADGICFFDRRRNLDGTVVNRVEGQRVCPQRIQGIHAGQEIYRNFDYAFSRKLTGRVAERKVRLSMVLEESPQSLILSGIDEDGNEARVEIDGAKQPAEKKETARQTILTQLTKLGNTIFECPGVQLKTEDTYFLPVSRLNAAKRELVERLLRTREASRPRPTGGVQRNTVPYPERHLTYLGNVLNAKARAFYRRHGVESIAPAVESGLDLAGQVVMTTKYCLRRELGLCPGPGSKSAAEPLVLEDEDGREFELRFRCGSCGMEVLLGRKEKRT
;
A
#
# COMPACT_ATOMS: atom_id res chain seq x y z
N ARG A 1 20.64 -5.12 10.44
CA ARG A 1 21.39 -6.28 10.97
C ARG A 1 21.91 -7.08 9.80
N LEU A 2 23.21 -7.34 9.84
CA LEU A 2 23.85 -8.34 9.00
C LEU A 2 23.85 -9.67 9.77
N TYR A 3 23.82 -10.76 9.01
CA TYR A 3 23.88 -12.12 9.54
C TYR A 3 24.91 -12.93 8.77
N SER A 4 25.62 -13.78 9.49
CA SER A 4 26.39 -14.87 8.92
C SER A 4 25.65 -16.19 9.11
N LEU A 5 25.60 -17.02 8.08
CA LEU A 5 25.02 -18.36 8.09
C LEU A 5 26.13 -19.39 8.12
N LYS A 6 26.07 -20.29 9.10
CA LYS A 6 27.03 -21.37 9.30
C LYS A 6 26.33 -22.73 9.25
N ASP A 7 27.06 -23.75 8.86
CA ASP A 7 26.62 -25.13 9.05
C ASP A 7 26.88 -25.61 10.50
N LYS A 8 26.60 -26.87 10.80
CA LYS A 8 26.83 -27.46 12.13
C LYS A 8 28.30 -27.57 12.51
N ARG A 9 29.21 -27.59 11.54
CA ARG A 9 30.67 -27.68 11.74
C ARG A 9 31.30 -26.30 11.93
N GLY A 10 30.51 -25.23 11.78
CA GLY A 10 30.96 -23.85 11.85
C GLY A 10 31.48 -23.31 10.51
N GLU A 11 31.34 -24.05 9.41
CA GLU A 11 31.72 -23.58 8.09
C GLU A 11 30.75 -22.49 7.63
N VAL A 12 31.29 -21.37 7.17
CA VAL A 12 30.50 -20.20 6.77
C VAL A 12 29.94 -20.41 5.36
N ILE A 13 28.61 -20.48 5.25
CA ILE A 13 27.87 -20.60 3.99
C ILE A 13 27.66 -19.22 3.37
N ALA A 14 27.28 -18.24 4.18
CA ALA A 14 27.09 -16.86 3.76
C ALA A 14 27.57 -15.93 4.88
N LYS A 15 28.37 -14.92 4.56
CA LYS A 15 28.95 -14.00 5.54
C LYS A 15 28.37 -12.60 5.38
N ASP A 16 27.98 -11.99 6.50
CA ASP A 16 27.58 -10.58 6.60
C ASP A 16 26.56 -10.16 5.53
N ARG A 17 25.43 -10.88 5.46
CA ARG A 17 24.32 -10.63 4.53
C ARG A 17 23.01 -10.32 5.24
N HIS A 18 22.07 -9.71 4.54
CA HIS A 18 20.72 -9.44 5.03
C HIS A 18 19.81 -10.66 4.84
N LEU A 19 20.20 -11.80 5.41
CA LEU A 19 19.60 -13.11 5.14
C LEU A 19 18.09 -13.18 5.39
N LEU A 20 17.57 -12.39 6.34
CA LEU A 20 16.14 -12.33 6.67
C LEU A 20 15.39 -11.16 5.99
N SER A 21 16.04 -10.44 5.07
CA SER A 21 15.38 -9.39 4.29
C SER A 21 14.73 -10.00 3.06
N LEU A 22 13.40 -9.88 2.98
CA LEU A 22 12.58 -10.34 1.86
C LEU A 22 12.32 -9.22 0.87
N LYS A 23 12.07 -9.54 -0.40
CA LYS A 23 11.45 -8.63 -1.37
C LYS A 23 10.07 -8.18 -0.89
N ASP A 24 9.50 -7.14 -1.50
CA ASP A 24 8.19 -6.63 -1.12
C ASP A 24 7.07 -7.51 -1.70
N LEU A 25 6.07 -7.84 -0.87
CA LEU A 25 4.87 -8.55 -1.33
C LEU A 25 4.07 -7.64 -2.26
N SER A 26 3.82 -8.11 -3.48
CA SER A 26 2.89 -7.48 -4.42
C SER A 26 1.99 -8.55 -5.03
N LEU A 27 0.69 -8.43 -4.77
CA LEU A 27 -0.35 -9.28 -5.37
C LEU A 27 -1.21 -8.49 -6.36
N ALA A 28 -0.64 -7.41 -6.90
CA ALA A 28 -1.39 -6.47 -7.72
C ALA A 28 -1.88 -7.09 -9.04
N ASP A 29 -1.23 -8.15 -9.52
CA ASP A 29 -1.62 -8.89 -10.73
C ASP A 29 -2.63 -10.02 -10.42
N HIS A 30 -2.86 -10.34 -9.14
CA HIS A 30 -3.80 -11.37 -8.68
C HIS A 30 -5.05 -10.79 -8.01
N LEU A 31 -5.28 -9.47 -8.12
CA LEU A 31 -6.40 -8.82 -7.44
C LEU A 31 -7.77 -9.40 -7.85
N GLU A 32 -7.93 -9.75 -9.13
CA GLU A 32 -9.19 -10.32 -9.63
C GLU A 32 -9.46 -11.71 -9.05
N GLU A 33 -8.46 -12.59 -9.05
CA GLU A 33 -8.54 -13.92 -8.43
C GLU A 33 -8.85 -13.84 -6.93
N LEU A 34 -8.23 -12.88 -6.24
CA LEU A 34 -8.45 -12.66 -4.82
C LEU A 34 -9.89 -12.16 -4.54
N ILE A 35 -10.41 -11.27 -5.38
CA ILE A 35 -11.81 -10.82 -5.31
C ILE A 35 -12.75 -12.00 -5.54
N ASP A 36 -12.47 -12.85 -6.53
CA ASP A 36 -13.28 -14.03 -6.84
C ASP A 36 -13.27 -15.09 -5.72
N ALA A 37 -12.19 -15.16 -4.95
CA ALA A 37 -12.10 -15.96 -3.72
C ALA A 37 -12.91 -15.38 -2.54
N GLY A 38 -13.60 -14.25 -2.73
CA GLY A 38 -14.43 -13.60 -1.70
C GLY A 38 -13.70 -12.57 -0.85
N ILE A 39 -12.48 -12.17 -1.22
CA ILE A 39 -11.72 -11.14 -0.48
C ILE A 39 -12.28 -9.76 -0.80
N ALA A 40 -12.85 -9.10 0.21
CA ALA A 40 -13.46 -7.78 0.10
C ALA A 40 -12.58 -6.64 0.66
N SER A 41 -11.45 -6.95 1.28
CA SER A 41 -10.56 -5.96 1.91
C SER A 41 -9.09 -6.30 1.66
N PHE A 42 -8.39 -5.35 1.04
CA PHE A 42 -6.95 -5.43 0.80
C PHE A 42 -6.23 -4.42 1.68
N LYS A 43 -5.25 -4.90 2.45
CA LYS A 43 -4.41 -4.05 3.30
C LYS A 43 -3.07 -3.82 2.62
N ILE A 44 -2.67 -2.55 2.53
CA ILE A 44 -1.33 -2.14 2.12
C ILE A 44 -0.51 -1.90 3.38
N GLU A 45 0.69 -2.48 3.46
CA GLU A 45 1.63 -2.21 4.54
C GLU A 45 2.48 -0.98 4.20
N GLY A 46 2.52 -0.03 5.13
CA GLY A 46 3.11 1.30 4.90
C GLY A 46 3.81 1.86 6.14
N ARG A 47 4.08 1.05 7.17
CA ARG A 47 4.78 1.51 8.36
C ARG A 47 6.14 2.14 8.00
N LEU A 48 6.42 3.30 8.57
CA LEU A 48 7.66 4.08 8.32
C LEU A 48 7.84 4.55 6.87
N LYS A 49 6.77 4.53 6.05
CA LYS A 49 6.82 5.04 4.67
C LYS A 49 6.39 6.49 4.62
N ASP A 50 6.93 7.21 3.64
CA ASP A 50 6.64 8.62 3.41
C ASP A 50 5.32 8.82 2.64
N VAL A 51 4.86 10.07 2.59
CA VAL A 51 3.62 10.44 1.89
C VAL A 51 3.65 10.05 0.40
N PRO A 52 4.75 10.30 -0.36
CA PRO A 52 4.85 9.85 -1.75
C PRO A 52 4.64 8.35 -1.93
N TYR A 53 5.28 7.50 -1.11
CA TYR A 53 5.06 6.05 -1.18
C TYR A 53 3.59 5.69 -0.96
N VAL A 54 2.97 6.23 0.10
CA VAL A 54 1.58 5.89 0.45
C VAL A 54 0.62 6.32 -0.66
N ALA A 55 0.76 7.54 -1.18
CA ALA A 55 -0.08 8.04 -2.27
C ALA A 55 0.08 7.19 -3.54
N ASN A 56 1.32 6.85 -3.89
CA ASN A 56 1.63 6.06 -5.07
C ASN A 56 1.06 4.64 -4.99
N VAL A 57 1.36 3.90 -3.91
CA VAL A 57 0.91 2.51 -3.77
C VAL A 57 -0.61 2.45 -3.61
N ALA A 58 -1.22 3.31 -2.80
CA ALA A 58 -2.67 3.34 -2.66
C ALA A 58 -3.37 3.70 -3.99
N GLY A 59 -2.85 4.69 -4.72
CA GLY A 59 -3.38 5.09 -6.03
C GLY A 59 -3.28 3.97 -7.05
N PHE A 60 -2.16 3.25 -7.09
CA PHE A 60 -1.93 2.12 -8.00
C PHE A 60 -2.95 1.00 -7.79
N TYR A 61 -3.12 0.56 -6.54
CA TYR A 61 -4.11 -0.47 -6.21
C TYR A 61 -5.54 0.03 -6.46
N ARG A 62 -5.85 1.31 -6.16
CA ARG A 62 -7.18 1.88 -6.41
C ARG A 62 -7.56 1.86 -7.89
N GLN A 63 -6.66 2.29 -8.79
CA GLN A 63 -6.91 2.26 -10.24
C GLN A 63 -7.21 0.84 -10.75
N ARG A 64 -6.43 -0.15 -10.30
CA ARG A 64 -6.63 -1.55 -10.68
C ARG A 64 -7.95 -2.11 -10.14
N LEU A 65 -8.26 -1.84 -8.88
CA LEU A 65 -9.52 -2.26 -8.28
C LEU A 65 -10.72 -1.60 -8.98
N ASP A 66 -10.67 -0.31 -9.29
CA ASP A 66 -11.76 0.37 -10.01
C ASP A 66 -12.00 -0.25 -11.40
N SER A 67 -10.93 -0.59 -12.11
CA SER A 67 -11.03 -1.30 -13.39
C SER A 67 -11.69 -2.68 -13.25
N ILE A 68 -11.29 -3.47 -12.25
CA ILE A 68 -11.87 -4.80 -11.99
C ILE A 68 -13.34 -4.68 -11.60
N LEU A 69 -13.68 -3.76 -10.68
CA LEU A 69 -15.05 -3.55 -10.22
C LEU A 69 -15.98 -3.16 -11.38
N ALA A 70 -15.54 -2.24 -12.23
CA ALA A 70 -16.30 -1.82 -13.41
C ALA A 70 -16.55 -2.98 -14.38
N ARG A 71 -15.51 -3.78 -14.70
CA ARG A 71 -15.65 -4.95 -15.59
C ARG A 71 -16.59 -6.03 -15.04
N LYS A 72 -16.56 -6.25 -13.72
CA LYS A 72 -17.36 -7.29 -13.06
C LYS A 72 -18.75 -6.82 -12.63
N GLY A 73 -19.11 -5.55 -12.85
CA GLY A 73 -20.37 -4.99 -12.36
C GLY A 73 -20.46 -4.97 -10.82
N LEU A 74 -19.32 -4.93 -10.13
CA LEU A 74 -19.23 -4.81 -8.68
C LEU A 74 -19.18 -3.34 -8.27
N ARG A 75 -19.54 -3.06 -7.01
CA ARG A 75 -19.52 -1.70 -6.46
C ARG A 75 -18.48 -1.56 -5.33
N PRO A 76 -17.79 -0.41 -5.22
CA PRO A 76 -16.95 -0.14 -4.07
C PRO A 76 -17.80 0.02 -2.81
N SER A 77 -17.22 -0.28 -1.65
CA SER A 77 -17.83 0.01 -0.34
C SER A 77 -17.71 1.48 0.08
N SER A 78 -16.84 2.24 -0.59
CA SER A 78 -16.65 3.67 -0.35
C SER A 78 -17.45 4.52 -1.31
N SER A 79 -18.03 5.60 -0.80
CA SER A 79 -18.54 6.69 -1.61
C SER A 79 -17.41 7.43 -2.33
N GLY A 80 -17.73 7.94 -3.50
CA GLY A 80 -16.93 8.83 -4.32
C GLY A 80 -15.99 8.11 -5.28
N ALA A 81 -15.69 8.80 -6.37
CA ALA A 81 -14.60 8.45 -7.27
C ALA A 81 -13.32 9.21 -6.86
N VAL A 82 -12.18 8.54 -6.95
CA VAL A 82 -10.86 9.15 -6.71
C VAL A 82 -10.22 9.52 -8.03
N ARG A 83 -9.78 10.78 -8.17
CA ARG A 83 -8.95 11.26 -9.27
C ARG A 83 -7.56 11.55 -8.76
N LEU A 84 -6.56 11.09 -9.49
CA LEU A 84 -5.15 11.31 -9.19
C LEU A 84 -4.58 12.33 -10.18
N SER A 85 -3.76 13.26 -9.71
CA SER A 85 -3.04 14.22 -10.56
C SER A 85 -1.72 13.65 -11.12
N PHE A 86 -1.47 12.36 -10.90
CA PHE A 86 -0.27 11.63 -11.31
C PHE A 86 -0.65 10.22 -11.74
N GLN A 87 0.23 9.56 -12.50
CA GLN A 87 0.10 8.14 -12.83
C GLN A 87 0.87 7.30 -11.81
N PRO A 88 0.19 6.46 -11.01
CA PRO A 88 0.87 5.58 -10.06
C PRO A 88 1.79 4.57 -10.74
N ASN A 89 2.96 4.37 -10.16
CA ASN A 89 3.93 3.34 -10.54
C ASN A 89 4.73 2.92 -9.29
N PRO A 90 4.46 1.74 -8.69
CA PRO A 90 5.14 1.27 -7.49
C PRO A 90 6.66 1.22 -7.59
N ALA A 91 7.21 1.10 -8.80
CA ALA A 91 8.64 1.04 -9.02
C ALA A 91 9.34 2.41 -8.76
N LYS A 92 8.62 3.53 -8.92
CA LYS A 92 9.15 4.90 -8.69
C LYS A 92 9.26 5.32 -7.22
N THR A 93 8.77 4.49 -6.30
CA THR A 93 8.90 4.69 -4.85
C THR A 93 9.62 3.51 -4.23
N PHE A 94 9.88 3.58 -2.92
CA PHE A 94 10.60 2.52 -2.20
C PHE A 94 10.12 1.13 -2.62
N ASN A 95 11.04 0.31 -3.12
CA ASN A 95 10.86 -1.12 -3.30
C ASN A 95 12.23 -1.79 -3.38
N ARG A 96 12.32 -3.04 -2.95
CA ARG A 96 13.54 -3.86 -3.09
C ARG A 96 13.28 -5.10 -3.95
N GLY A 97 12.52 -4.90 -5.02
CA GLY A 97 11.95 -5.96 -5.84
C GLY A 97 10.63 -6.48 -5.28
N PHE A 98 9.83 -7.10 -6.15
CA PHE A 98 8.51 -7.62 -5.83
C PHE A 98 8.47 -9.15 -5.90
N THR A 99 7.57 -9.74 -5.14
CA THR A 99 7.26 -11.16 -5.14
C THR A 99 5.81 -11.36 -4.69
N ASP A 100 5.21 -12.47 -5.08
CA ASP A 100 3.89 -12.91 -4.63
C ASP A 100 3.96 -13.80 -3.37
N TYR A 101 5.17 -14.00 -2.81
CA TYR A 101 5.46 -14.95 -1.74
C TYR A 101 5.00 -16.38 -2.02
N GLY A 102 5.03 -16.79 -3.30
CA GLY A 102 4.68 -18.13 -3.73
C GLY A 102 3.19 -18.41 -3.79
N LEU A 103 2.35 -17.37 -3.87
CA LEU A 103 0.92 -17.54 -4.17
C LEU A 103 0.70 -18.33 -5.46
N THR A 104 1.52 -18.08 -6.49
CA THR A 104 1.51 -18.81 -7.78
C THR A 104 2.29 -20.13 -7.75
N GLY A 105 2.78 -20.56 -6.59
CA GLY A 105 3.68 -21.71 -6.44
C GLY A 105 5.15 -21.39 -6.73
N ASN A 106 5.47 -20.19 -7.22
CA ASN A 106 6.85 -19.77 -7.41
C ASN A 106 7.48 -19.27 -6.10
N LEU A 107 8.30 -20.12 -5.48
CA LEU A 107 9.02 -19.82 -4.25
C LEU A 107 10.51 -19.48 -4.50
N SER A 108 10.87 -19.08 -5.73
CA SER A 108 12.24 -18.71 -6.06
C SER A 108 12.52 -17.23 -5.78
N ALA A 109 13.73 -16.93 -5.30
CA ALA A 109 14.26 -15.59 -5.12
C ALA A 109 13.35 -14.63 -4.31
N LEU A 110 12.88 -15.09 -3.14
CA LEU A 110 12.03 -14.30 -2.25
C LEU A 110 12.84 -13.27 -1.45
N GLY A 111 14.15 -13.49 -1.32
CA GLY A 111 15.07 -12.67 -0.55
C GLY A 111 15.56 -11.43 -1.31
N SER A 112 15.87 -10.40 -0.53
CA SER A 112 16.72 -9.25 -0.90
C SER A 112 17.94 -9.27 0.00
N MET A 113 18.74 -10.34 -0.09
CA MET A 113 19.83 -10.63 0.86
C MET A 113 21.00 -9.65 0.79
N GLU A 114 21.10 -8.89 -0.28
CA GLU A 114 22.19 -7.93 -0.49
C GLU A 114 21.91 -6.57 0.13
N THR A 115 20.64 -6.21 0.29
CA THR A 115 20.27 -4.91 0.83
C THR A 115 18.83 -4.89 1.34
N PRO A 116 18.56 -4.26 2.50
CA PRO A 116 17.21 -3.95 2.96
C PRO A 116 16.73 -2.61 2.39
N LYS A 117 17.61 -1.86 1.71
CA LYS A 117 17.33 -0.52 1.16
C LYS A 117 16.56 -0.65 -0.15
N SER A 118 15.99 0.47 -0.60
CA SER A 118 15.33 0.55 -1.91
C SER A 118 16.34 0.35 -3.02
N ILE A 119 16.01 -0.52 -3.98
CA ILE A 119 16.74 -0.70 -5.24
C ILE A 119 16.07 0.15 -6.32
N GLY A 120 14.73 0.11 -6.39
CA GLY A 120 13.96 0.92 -7.33
C GLY A 120 13.98 0.39 -8.77
N GLU A 121 13.83 1.28 -9.74
CA GLU A 121 13.66 0.93 -11.16
C GLU A 121 14.99 0.63 -11.84
N TYR A 122 15.07 -0.43 -12.64
CA TYR A 122 16.24 -0.68 -13.50
C TYR A 122 16.30 0.34 -14.64
N MET A 123 17.42 1.06 -14.76
CA MET A 123 17.63 2.12 -15.76
C MET A 123 18.43 1.67 -16.97
N GLY A 124 19.27 0.65 -16.82
CA GLY A 124 20.12 0.14 -17.89
C GLY A 124 21.45 -0.40 -17.39
N THR A 125 22.23 -0.93 -18.32
CA THR A 125 23.60 -1.37 -18.09
C THR A 125 24.57 -0.36 -18.68
N VAL A 126 25.64 -0.05 -17.94
CA VAL A 126 26.67 0.88 -18.38
C VAL A 126 27.47 0.28 -19.54
N THR A 127 27.50 0.98 -20.67
CA THR A 127 28.30 0.57 -21.85
C THR A 127 29.68 1.22 -21.86
N ARG A 128 29.78 2.46 -21.40
CA ARG A 128 31.01 3.26 -21.38
C ARG A 128 31.06 4.15 -20.15
N VAL A 129 32.25 4.40 -19.63
CA VAL A 129 32.52 5.30 -18.51
C VAL A 129 33.64 6.25 -18.92
N ASP A 130 33.47 7.53 -18.60
CA ASP A 130 34.49 8.58 -18.70
C ASP A 130 34.74 9.21 -17.32
N GLU A 131 35.63 10.20 -17.24
CA GLU A 131 36.01 10.84 -15.96
C GLU A 131 34.84 11.50 -15.21
N SER A 132 33.78 11.87 -15.93
CA SER A 132 32.68 12.70 -15.42
C SER A 132 31.28 12.07 -15.58
N GLY A 133 31.19 10.88 -16.17
CA GLY A 133 29.91 10.28 -16.49
C GLY A 133 30.00 8.88 -17.08
N PHE A 134 28.83 8.33 -17.38
CA PHE A 134 28.69 7.02 -17.97
C PHE A 134 27.54 7.02 -18.99
N VAL A 135 27.56 6.05 -19.90
CA VAL A 135 26.52 5.88 -20.93
C VAL A 135 25.77 4.59 -20.67
N LEU A 136 24.44 4.64 -20.64
CA LEU A 136 23.58 3.48 -20.52
C LEU A 136 23.28 2.85 -21.89
N ASP A 137 23.01 1.55 -21.90
CA ASP A 137 22.69 0.74 -23.08
C ASP A 137 21.31 1.00 -23.69
N ARG A 138 20.49 1.81 -23.01
CA ARG A 138 19.11 2.09 -23.40
C ARG A 138 18.71 3.52 -23.04
N ALA A 139 17.67 3.99 -23.72
CA ALA A 139 16.97 5.21 -23.33
C ALA A 139 16.36 5.08 -21.93
N HIS A 140 16.42 6.17 -21.16
CA HIS A 140 15.93 6.26 -19.79
C HIS A 140 15.32 7.64 -19.52
N ASP A 141 14.48 7.73 -18.48
CA ASP A 141 13.85 8.96 -18.01
C ASP A 141 14.53 9.51 -16.74
N LEU A 142 15.85 9.34 -16.60
CA LEU A 142 16.64 9.95 -15.51
C LEU A 142 16.66 11.47 -15.64
N HIS A 143 16.58 12.17 -14.51
CA HIS A 143 16.64 13.63 -14.42
C HIS A 143 17.69 14.09 -13.40
N ASN A 144 18.03 15.39 -13.45
CA ASN A 144 18.79 16.03 -12.38
C ASN A 144 18.09 15.81 -11.02
N ALA A 145 18.92 15.56 -10.00
CA ALA A 145 18.54 15.23 -8.62
C ALA A 145 17.92 13.84 -8.40
N ASP A 146 17.81 12.99 -9.42
CA ASP A 146 17.45 11.59 -9.21
C ASP A 146 18.54 10.86 -8.42
N GLY A 147 18.14 10.00 -7.49
CA GLY A 147 19.03 9.06 -6.82
C GLY A 147 19.18 7.79 -7.64
N ILE A 148 20.42 7.38 -7.87
CA ILE A 148 20.76 6.12 -8.53
C ILE A 148 21.60 5.24 -7.60
N CYS A 149 21.49 3.93 -7.77
CA CYS A 149 22.25 2.93 -7.04
C CYS A 149 22.70 1.77 -7.92
N PHE A 150 23.72 1.08 -7.44
CA PHE A 150 24.36 -0.05 -8.10
C PHE A 150 25.02 -0.95 -7.06
N PHE A 151 25.27 -2.20 -7.41
CA PHE A 151 25.95 -3.14 -6.53
C PHE A 151 27.44 -3.18 -6.86
N ASP A 152 28.28 -3.00 -5.84
CA ASP A 152 29.74 -3.14 -5.98
C ASP A 152 30.16 -4.61 -6.24
N ARG A 153 31.46 -4.84 -6.44
CA ARG A 153 32.02 -6.20 -6.65
C ARG A 153 31.77 -7.16 -5.47
N ARG A 154 31.51 -6.64 -4.26
CA ARG A 154 31.18 -7.41 -3.05
C ARG A 154 29.65 -7.55 -2.87
N ARG A 155 28.85 -7.12 -3.83
CA ARG A 155 27.37 -7.10 -3.81
C ARG A 155 26.80 -6.19 -2.71
N ASN A 156 27.51 -5.14 -2.31
CA ASN A 156 26.97 -4.11 -1.44
C ASN A 156 26.29 -3.03 -2.28
N LEU A 157 25.13 -2.54 -1.82
CA LEU A 157 24.44 -1.44 -2.48
C LEU A 157 25.14 -0.12 -2.20
N ASP A 158 25.66 0.52 -3.24
CA ASP A 158 26.17 1.88 -3.22
C ASP A 158 25.30 2.79 -4.10
N GLY A 159 25.41 4.10 -3.93
CA GLY A 159 24.59 5.05 -4.69
C GLY A 159 25.18 6.44 -4.82
N THR A 160 24.56 7.23 -5.69
CA THR A 160 24.95 8.62 -5.97
C THR A 160 23.75 9.39 -6.51
N VAL A 161 23.91 10.70 -6.68
CA VAL A 161 22.87 11.59 -7.21
C VAL A 161 23.23 11.97 -8.64
N VAL A 162 22.23 12.05 -9.51
CA VAL A 162 22.39 12.50 -10.89
C VAL A 162 22.47 14.03 -10.91
N ASN A 163 23.57 14.57 -11.45
CA ASN A 163 23.74 16.01 -11.64
C ASN A 163 23.29 16.47 -13.03
N ARG A 164 23.49 15.66 -14.07
CA ARG A 164 23.12 16.04 -15.44
C ARG A 164 22.85 14.80 -16.28
N VAL A 165 21.98 14.94 -17.28
CA VAL A 165 21.64 13.90 -18.26
C VAL A 165 21.66 14.51 -19.66
N GLU A 166 22.33 13.84 -20.59
CA GLU A 166 22.52 14.22 -21.99
C GLU A 166 22.24 13.00 -22.88
N GLY A 167 20.97 12.80 -23.26
CA GLY A 167 20.54 11.58 -23.95
C GLY A 167 20.73 10.34 -23.06
N GLN A 168 21.56 9.39 -23.50
CA GLN A 168 21.90 8.18 -22.73
C GLN A 168 23.10 8.37 -21.79
N ARG A 169 23.75 9.55 -21.84
CA ARG A 169 24.88 9.88 -20.98
C ARG A 169 24.39 10.51 -19.68
N VAL A 170 24.89 10.00 -18.55
CA VAL A 170 24.54 10.42 -17.20
C VAL A 170 25.80 10.89 -16.49
N CYS A 171 25.75 12.09 -15.92
CA CYS A 171 26.80 12.65 -15.07
C CYS A 171 26.35 12.57 -13.59
N PRO A 172 26.86 11.62 -12.81
CA PRO A 172 26.59 11.56 -11.39
C PRO A 172 27.45 12.56 -10.60
N GLN A 173 27.05 12.84 -9.36
CA GLN A 173 27.87 13.57 -8.39
C GLN A 173 29.15 12.79 -8.03
N ARG A 174 29.08 11.46 -8.05
CA ARG A 174 30.18 10.55 -7.70
C ARG A 174 30.21 9.39 -8.69
N ILE A 175 31.29 9.25 -9.45
CA ILE A 175 31.47 8.20 -10.48
C ILE A 175 32.15 6.93 -9.94
N GLN A 176 32.80 7.02 -8.78
CA GLN A 176 33.57 5.93 -8.19
C GLN A 176 32.71 4.67 -8.00
N GLY A 177 33.24 3.52 -8.45
CA GLY A 177 32.56 2.22 -8.39
C GLY A 177 31.78 1.86 -9.66
N ILE A 178 31.42 2.84 -10.49
CA ILE A 178 30.70 2.61 -11.76
C ILE A 178 31.70 2.20 -12.84
N HIS A 179 31.40 1.12 -13.57
CA HIS A 179 32.24 0.56 -14.61
C HIS A 179 31.38 -0.02 -15.74
N ALA A 180 31.98 -0.26 -16.91
CA ALA A 180 31.28 -0.93 -18.02
C ALA A 180 30.77 -2.31 -17.59
N GLY A 181 29.53 -2.64 -17.98
CA GLY A 181 28.79 -3.82 -17.55
C GLY A 181 28.01 -3.66 -16.24
N GLN A 182 28.15 -2.53 -15.53
CA GLN A 182 27.43 -2.29 -14.28
C GLN A 182 25.95 -2.00 -14.54
N GLU A 183 25.06 -2.70 -13.84
CA GLU A 183 23.64 -2.37 -13.80
C GLU A 183 23.38 -1.15 -12.91
N ILE A 184 22.56 -0.21 -13.40
CA ILE A 184 22.16 1.00 -12.70
C ILE A 184 20.66 0.99 -12.43
N TYR A 185 20.27 1.34 -11.22
CA TYR A 185 18.89 1.43 -10.78
C TYR A 185 18.59 2.84 -10.23
N ARG A 186 17.38 3.36 -10.45
CA ARG A 186 16.88 4.59 -9.84
C ARG A 186 16.17 4.25 -8.54
N ASN A 187 16.80 4.57 -7.40
CA ASN A 187 16.22 4.36 -6.08
C ASN A 187 15.48 5.58 -5.52
N PHE A 188 15.57 6.73 -6.19
CA PHE A 188 14.81 7.93 -5.87
C PHE A 188 14.50 8.75 -7.13
N ASP A 189 13.22 8.87 -7.47
CA ASP A 189 12.74 9.73 -8.57
C ASP A 189 12.34 11.10 -8.02
N TYR A 190 13.19 12.10 -8.22
CA TYR A 190 12.99 13.43 -7.64
C TYR A 190 11.77 14.12 -8.24
N ALA A 191 11.60 14.03 -9.56
CA ALA A 191 10.49 14.65 -10.27
C ALA A 191 9.15 14.03 -9.86
N PHE A 192 9.09 12.71 -9.73
CA PHE A 192 7.91 11.98 -9.27
C PHE A 192 7.60 12.27 -7.80
N SER A 193 8.61 12.23 -6.92
CA SER A 193 8.46 12.58 -5.51
C SER A 193 7.92 14.00 -5.34
N ARG A 194 8.43 14.95 -6.13
CA ARG A 194 7.91 16.33 -6.17
C ARG A 194 6.47 16.43 -6.64
N LYS A 195 6.07 15.70 -7.69
CA LYS A 195 4.66 15.64 -8.12
C LYS A 195 3.74 15.12 -7.03
N LEU A 196 4.28 14.29 -6.13
CA LEU A 196 3.56 13.73 -5.00
C LEU A 196 3.54 14.62 -3.75
N THR A 197 4.13 15.81 -3.82
CA THR A 197 4.01 16.80 -2.75
C THR A 197 2.68 17.57 -2.86
N GLY A 198 1.96 17.72 -1.75
CA GLY A 198 0.68 18.43 -1.70
C GLY A 198 -0.54 17.53 -1.96
N ARG A 199 -1.60 18.12 -2.55
CA ARG A 199 -2.88 17.43 -2.78
C ARG A 199 -2.88 16.72 -4.13
N VAL A 200 -2.59 15.43 -4.10
CA VAL A 200 -2.36 14.60 -5.29
C VAL A 200 -3.53 13.68 -5.65
N ALA A 201 -4.45 13.54 -4.70
CA ALA A 201 -5.66 12.76 -4.83
C ALA A 201 -6.84 13.61 -4.40
N GLU A 202 -7.89 13.59 -5.21
CA GLU A 202 -9.17 14.19 -4.88
C GLU A 202 -10.26 13.12 -4.97
N ARG A 203 -11.08 13.02 -3.92
CA ARG A 203 -12.27 12.20 -3.92
C ARG A 203 -13.49 13.10 -4.07
N LYS A 204 -14.35 12.79 -5.04
CA LYS A 204 -15.61 13.48 -5.28
C LYS A 204 -16.77 12.50 -5.30
N VAL A 205 -17.86 12.87 -4.66
CA VAL A 205 -19.14 12.16 -4.63
C VAL A 205 -20.02 12.74 -5.73
N ARG A 206 -20.56 11.88 -6.61
CA ARG A 206 -21.44 12.35 -7.68
C ARG A 206 -22.75 12.86 -7.09
N LEU A 207 -23.16 14.04 -7.53
CA LEU A 207 -24.41 14.70 -7.18
C LEU A 207 -25.21 14.99 -8.45
N SER A 208 -26.45 14.52 -8.49
CA SER A 208 -27.43 14.89 -9.53
C SER A 208 -28.33 15.97 -8.96
N MET A 209 -28.53 17.06 -9.70
CA MET A 209 -29.40 18.16 -9.28
C MET A 209 -30.53 18.36 -10.28
N VAL A 210 -31.71 18.73 -9.76
CA VAL A 210 -32.89 19.07 -10.55
C VAL A 210 -33.42 20.40 -10.04
N LEU A 211 -33.67 21.35 -10.94
CA LEU A 211 -34.40 22.57 -10.65
C LEU A 211 -35.82 22.41 -11.20
N GLU A 212 -36.79 22.35 -10.28
CA GLU A 212 -38.20 22.13 -10.59
C GLU A 212 -39.01 23.39 -10.27
N GLU A 213 -40.10 23.56 -11.01
CA GLU A 213 -41.04 24.66 -10.80
C GLU A 213 -42.10 24.32 -9.74
N SER A 214 -42.36 25.26 -8.83
CA SER A 214 -43.43 25.19 -7.81
C SER A 214 -44.37 26.39 -8.01
N PRO A 215 -45.66 26.40 -7.60
CA PRO A 215 -46.60 27.47 -7.95
C PRO A 215 -46.09 28.91 -7.73
N GLN A 216 -45.34 29.17 -6.66
CA GLN A 216 -44.85 30.51 -6.29
C GLN A 216 -43.32 30.62 -6.22
N SER A 217 -42.59 29.51 -6.42
CA SER A 217 -41.16 29.41 -6.17
C SER A 217 -40.48 28.42 -7.12
N LEU A 218 -39.17 28.26 -7.01
CA LEU A 218 -38.44 27.16 -7.63
C LEU A 218 -37.86 26.26 -6.56
N ILE A 219 -37.78 24.96 -6.84
CA ILE A 219 -37.23 23.96 -5.91
C ILE A 219 -35.97 23.39 -6.53
N LEU A 220 -34.84 23.60 -5.85
CA LEU A 220 -33.59 22.92 -6.18
C LEU A 220 -33.49 21.65 -5.34
N SER A 221 -33.52 20.51 -6.01
CA SER A 221 -33.35 19.18 -5.40
C SER A 221 -32.00 18.58 -5.77
N GLY A 222 -31.40 17.81 -4.86
CA GLY A 222 -30.17 17.09 -5.10
C GLY A 222 -30.22 15.67 -4.53
N ILE A 223 -29.67 14.71 -5.27
CA ILE A 223 -29.47 13.31 -4.85
C ILE A 223 -28.03 12.90 -5.13
N ASP A 224 -27.33 12.39 -4.11
CA ASP A 224 -25.99 11.85 -4.28
C ASP A 224 -25.98 10.35 -4.64
N GLU A 225 -24.82 9.83 -5.03
CA GLU A 225 -24.68 8.43 -5.48
C GLU A 225 -24.94 7.37 -4.40
N ASP A 226 -24.99 7.76 -3.12
CA ASP A 226 -25.38 6.87 -2.03
C ASP A 226 -26.89 6.97 -1.71
N GLY A 227 -27.64 7.79 -2.46
CA GLY A 227 -29.08 8.00 -2.29
C GLY A 227 -29.46 9.03 -1.23
N ASN A 228 -28.54 9.89 -0.78
CA ASN A 228 -28.89 10.96 0.15
C ASN A 228 -29.51 12.12 -0.62
N GLU A 229 -30.65 12.59 -0.12
CA GLU A 229 -31.44 13.63 -0.77
C GLU A 229 -31.56 14.90 0.08
N ALA A 230 -31.67 16.03 -0.60
CA ALA A 230 -32.09 17.29 0.01
C ALA A 230 -32.81 18.17 -1.01
N ARG A 231 -33.61 19.11 -0.50
CA ARG A 231 -34.32 20.11 -1.31
C ARG A 231 -34.19 21.49 -0.67
N VAL A 232 -34.13 22.52 -1.49
CA VAL A 232 -34.10 23.94 -1.09
C VAL A 232 -35.05 24.73 -1.96
N GLU A 233 -35.88 25.54 -1.32
CA GLU A 233 -36.77 26.47 -2.01
C GLU A 233 -36.02 27.76 -2.34
N ILE A 234 -36.23 28.25 -3.56
CA ILE A 234 -35.67 29.50 -4.05
C ILE A 234 -36.82 30.47 -4.20
N ASP A 235 -36.92 31.39 -3.24
CA ASP A 235 -37.90 32.46 -3.28
C ASP A 235 -37.62 33.39 -4.47
N GLY A 236 -38.69 33.88 -5.11
CA GLY A 236 -38.62 34.90 -6.15
C GLY A 236 -39.65 34.68 -7.25
N ALA A 237 -40.42 35.74 -7.53
CA ALA A 237 -41.39 35.77 -8.61
C ALA A 237 -40.76 35.25 -9.90
N LYS A 238 -41.41 34.25 -10.50
CA LYS A 238 -41.08 33.60 -11.77
C LYS A 238 -41.10 34.61 -12.92
N GLN A 239 -40.11 35.48 -12.99
CA GLN A 239 -39.96 36.44 -14.07
C GLN A 239 -39.25 35.75 -15.22
N PRO A 240 -39.91 35.54 -16.38
CA PRO A 240 -39.25 34.97 -17.54
C PRO A 240 -38.03 35.80 -17.91
N ALA A 241 -36.92 35.14 -18.23
CA ALA A 241 -35.72 35.84 -18.64
C ALA A 241 -35.87 36.40 -20.06
N GLU A 242 -35.55 37.68 -20.26
CA GLU A 242 -35.48 38.29 -21.60
C GLU A 242 -34.48 37.56 -22.51
N LYS A 243 -33.34 37.13 -21.93
CA LYS A 243 -32.29 36.35 -22.60
C LYS A 243 -32.26 34.92 -22.05
N LYS A 244 -33.20 34.09 -22.51
CA LYS A 244 -33.40 32.72 -22.03
C LYS A 244 -32.13 31.87 -22.05
N GLU A 245 -31.39 31.85 -23.15
CA GLU A 245 -30.15 31.05 -23.24
C GLU A 245 -29.07 31.51 -22.25
N THR A 246 -28.87 32.82 -22.09
CA THR A 246 -27.91 33.36 -21.13
C THR A 246 -28.29 33.06 -19.69
N ALA A 247 -29.58 33.17 -19.36
CA ALA A 247 -30.10 32.81 -18.05
C ALA A 247 -29.93 31.32 -17.76
N ARG A 248 -30.28 30.46 -18.72
CA ARG A 248 -30.07 29.00 -18.65
C ARG A 248 -28.61 28.67 -18.37
N GLN A 249 -27.68 29.22 -19.16
CA GLN A 249 -26.25 28.98 -18.98
C GLN A 249 -25.76 29.48 -17.61
N THR A 250 -26.27 30.61 -17.13
CA THR A 250 -25.95 31.16 -15.81
C THR A 250 -26.40 30.21 -14.70
N ILE A 251 -27.64 29.70 -14.76
CA ILE A 251 -28.18 28.74 -13.79
C ILE A 251 -27.29 27.48 -13.76
N LEU A 252 -27.04 26.88 -14.91
CA LEU A 252 -26.22 25.66 -15.01
C LEU A 252 -24.81 25.89 -14.45
N THR A 253 -24.16 26.99 -14.82
CA THR A 253 -22.79 27.31 -14.40
C THR A 253 -22.70 27.59 -12.89
N GLN A 254 -23.63 28.37 -12.34
CA GLN A 254 -23.59 28.74 -10.92
C GLN A 254 -23.92 27.56 -10.01
N LEU A 255 -24.89 26.73 -10.39
CA LEU A 255 -25.29 25.56 -9.59
C LEU A 255 -24.23 24.45 -9.62
N THR A 256 -23.64 24.14 -10.78
CA THR A 256 -22.61 23.09 -10.90
C THR A 256 -21.25 23.47 -10.29
N LYS A 257 -20.99 24.78 -10.07
CA LYS A 257 -19.76 25.27 -9.42
C LYS A 257 -19.77 25.00 -7.90
N LEU A 258 -19.45 23.77 -7.52
CA LEU A 258 -19.48 23.26 -6.14
C LEU A 258 -18.17 23.45 -5.36
N GLY A 259 -17.11 23.96 -5.99
CA GLY A 259 -15.86 24.36 -5.33
C GLY A 259 -15.20 23.28 -4.47
N ASN A 260 -14.86 23.64 -3.22
CA ASN A 260 -14.12 22.79 -2.27
C ASN A 260 -14.98 21.76 -1.54
N THR A 261 -16.25 21.60 -1.91
CA THR A 261 -17.14 20.59 -1.31
C THR A 261 -16.72 19.19 -1.76
N ILE A 262 -17.23 18.15 -1.10
CA ILE A 262 -16.99 16.75 -1.50
C ILE A 262 -17.74 16.37 -2.79
N PHE A 263 -18.64 17.20 -3.28
CA PHE A 263 -19.52 16.86 -4.40
C PHE A 263 -18.95 17.30 -5.74
N GLU A 264 -19.34 16.55 -6.77
CA GLU A 264 -19.25 16.98 -8.16
C GLU A 264 -20.59 16.79 -8.86
N CYS A 265 -20.97 17.75 -9.70
CA CYS A 265 -22.23 17.71 -10.41
C CYS A 265 -21.98 17.97 -11.90
N PRO A 266 -22.08 16.92 -12.75
CA PRO A 266 -21.87 17.07 -14.20
C PRO A 266 -22.90 17.97 -14.90
N GLY A 267 -24.09 18.13 -14.32
CA GLY A 267 -25.15 18.94 -14.90
C GLY A 267 -26.38 19.03 -14.01
N VAL A 268 -27.23 20.03 -14.28
CA VAL A 268 -28.52 20.23 -13.60
C VAL A 268 -29.63 20.01 -14.60
N GLN A 269 -30.60 19.17 -14.26
CA GLN A 269 -31.81 19.02 -15.05
C GLN A 269 -32.76 20.17 -14.73
N LEU A 270 -33.20 20.90 -15.75
CA LEU A 270 -34.19 21.96 -15.60
C LEU A 270 -35.55 21.40 -16.00
N LYS A 271 -36.49 21.35 -15.05
CA LYS A 271 -37.90 20.98 -15.25
C LYS A 271 -38.77 22.19 -14.92
N THR A 272 -38.65 23.19 -15.75
CA THR A 272 -39.40 24.45 -15.66
C THR A 272 -40.12 24.69 -16.98
N GLU A 273 -41.30 25.29 -16.93
CA GLU A 273 -42.08 25.60 -18.13
C GLU A 273 -41.39 26.68 -18.99
N ASP A 274 -40.69 27.61 -18.33
CA ASP A 274 -39.84 28.61 -18.98
C ASP A 274 -38.47 28.73 -18.29
N THR A 275 -37.57 29.50 -18.87
CA THR A 275 -36.31 29.90 -18.22
C THR A 275 -36.50 31.22 -17.48
N TYR A 276 -36.38 31.17 -16.16
CA TYR A 276 -36.55 32.34 -15.29
C TYR A 276 -35.24 33.08 -15.05
N PHE A 277 -35.35 34.39 -14.83
CA PHE A 277 -34.24 35.18 -14.34
C PHE A 277 -34.06 34.97 -12.83
N LEU A 278 -32.89 34.49 -12.43
CA LEU A 278 -32.51 34.31 -11.03
C LEU A 278 -31.23 35.08 -10.70
N PRO A 279 -31.25 35.95 -9.68
CA PRO A 279 -30.03 36.59 -9.23
C PRO A 279 -28.97 35.57 -8.83
N VAL A 280 -27.71 35.81 -9.25
CA VAL A 280 -26.56 34.94 -8.93
C VAL A 280 -26.39 34.74 -7.42
N SER A 281 -26.73 35.75 -6.61
CA SER A 281 -26.72 35.65 -5.15
C SER A 281 -27.72 34.60 -4.62
N ARG A 282 -28.92 34.52 -5.20
CA ARG A 282 -29.94 33.52 -4.84
C ARG A 282 -29.53 32.11 -5.27
N LEU A 283 -29.01 31.95 -6.48
CA LEU A 283 -28.47 30.67 -6.95
C LEU A 283 -27.34 30.16 -6.03
N ASN A 284 -26.42 31.04 -5.65
CA ASN A 284 -25.32 30.69 -4.76
C ASN A 284 -25.77 30.46 -3.31
N ALA A 285 -26.83 31.13 -2.83
CA ALA A 285 -27.43 30.84 -1.53
C ALA A 285 -28.08 29.44 -1.53
N ALA A 286 -28.96 29.18 -2.50
CA ALA A 286 -29.66 27.91 -2.64
C ALA A 286 -28.71 26.72 -2.80
N LYS A 287 -27.66 26.86 -3.63
CA LYS A 287 -26.62 25.84 -3.78
C LYS A 287 -25.89 25.56 -2.47
N ARG A 288 -25.49 26.60 -1.73
CA ARG A 288 -24.78 26.43 -0.45
C ARG A 288 -25.65 25.71 0.57
N GLU A 289 -26.91 26.12 0.67
CA GLU A 289 -27.87 25.50 1.56
C GLU A 289 -28.17 24.04 1.17
N LEU A 290 -28.28 23.73 -0.14
CA LEU A 290 -28.49 22.37 -0.61
C LEU A 290 -27.33 21.47 -0.21
N VAL A 291 -26.10 21.93 -0.45
CA VAL A 291 -24.88 21.20 -0.05
C VAL A 291 -24.86 20.98 1.45
N GLU A 292 -25.19 21.98 2.26
CA GLU A 292 -25.21 21.84 3.72
C GLU A 292 -26.25 20.81 4.17
N ARG A 293 -27.48 20.86 3.63
CA ARG A 293 -28.53 19.87 3.91
C ARG A 293 -28.09 18.47 3.51
N LEU A 294 -27.48 18.29 2.33
CA LEU A 294 -26.94 16.99 1.88
C LEU A 294 -25.86 16.46 2.82
N LEU A 295 -24.92 17.31 3.25
CA LEU A 295 -23.87 16.89 4.19
C LEU A 295 -24.46 16.40 5.52
N ARG A 296 -25.48 17.09 6.04
CA ARG A 296 -26.21 16.65 7.25
C ARG A 296 -26.93 15.32 7.02
N THR A 297 -27.64 15.16 5.89
CA THR A 297 -28.32 13.90 5.54
C THR A 297 -27.32 12.75 5.44
N ARG A 298 -26.15 12.97 4.80
CA ARG A 298 -25.07 11.97 4.70
C ARG A 298 -24.52 11.57 6.07
N GLU A 299 -24.31 12.54 6.96
CA GLU A 299 -23.80 12.26 8.30
C GLU A 299 -24.81 11.48 9.15
N ALA A 300 -26.10 11.82 9.06
CA ALA A 300 -27.18 11.10 9.73
C ALA A 300 -27.38 9.68 9.18
N SER A 301 -27.26 9.51 7.85
CA SER A 301 -27.45 8.24 7.15
C SER A 301 -26.19 7.37 7.13
N ARG A 302 -25.07 7.85 7.67
CA ARG A 302 -23.80 7.12 7.69
C ARG A 302 -24.00 5.79 8.44
N PRO A 303 -23.77 4.63 7.80
CA PRO A 303 -23.89 3.34 8.47
C PRO A 303 -22.94 3.30 9.67
N ARG A 304 -23.50 3.16 10.86
CA ARG A 304 -22.74 2.89 12.08
C ARG A 304 -22.75 1.38 12.26
N PRO A 305 -21.60 0.70 12.30
CA PRO A 305 -21.55 -0.69 12.72
C PRO A 305 -22.10 -0.77 14.15
N THR A 306 -23.37 -1.13 14.28
CA THR A 306 -24.02 -1.35 15.57
C THR A 306 -23.79 -2.81 15.93
N GLY A 307 -22.64 -3.07 16.55
CA GLY A 307 -22.25 -4.40 16.96
C GLY A 307 -21.25 -4.35 18.09
N GLY A 308 -21.57 -5.01 19.20
CA GLY A 308 -20.62 -5.32 20.25
C GLY A 308 -20.05 -6.72 20.04
N VAL A 309 -18.88 -6.98 20.63
CA VAL A 309 -18.40 -8.37 20.77
C VAL A 309 -19.41 -9.12 21.62
N GLN A 310 -20.18 -10.02 21.01
CA GLN A 310 -21.10 -10.89 21.74
C GLN A 310 -20.28 -11.87 22.58
N ARG A 311 -20.34 -11.69 23.91
CA ARG A 311 -19.67 -12.58 24.84
C ARG A 311 -20.26 -13.98 24.70
N ASN A 312 -19.42 -14.95 24.40
CA ASN A 312 -19.80 -16.35 24.29
C ASN A 312 -18.81 -17.25 25.04
N THR A 313 -19.08 -18.55 25.04
CA THR A 313 -18.30 -19.59 25.72
C THR A 313 -17.86 -20.70 24.76
N VAL A 314 -17.81 -20.41 23.45
CA VAL A 314 -17.39 -21.39 22.44
C VAL A 314 -15.97 -21.88 22.78
N PRO A 315 -15.71 -23.19 22.92
CA PRO A 315 -14.39 -23.67 23.33
C PRO A 315 -13.27 -23.17 22.42
N TYR A 316 -12.14 -22.76 23.00
CA TYR A 316 -10.93 -22.44 22.25
C TYR A 316 -10.31 -23.75 21.73
N PRO A 317 -9.74 -23.79 20.50
CA PRO A 317 -9.22 -25.04 19.93
C PRO A 317 -8.12 -25.72 20.76
N GLU A 318 -7.32 -24.93 21.47
CA GLU A 318 -6.21 -25.42 22.30
C GLU A 318 -6.53 -25.31 23.80
N ARG A 319 -6.30 -26.38 24.57
CA ARG A 319 -6.47 -26.36 26.04
C ARG A 319 -5.26 -25.86 26.80
N HIS A 320 -4.10 -25.82 26.15
CA HIS A 320 -2.83 -25.47 26.77
C HIS A 320 -2.07 -24.48 25.88
N LEU A 321 -2.02 -23.22 26.32
CA LEU A 321 -1.32 -22.17 25.59
C LEU A 321 0.11 -22.05 26.09
N THR A 322 1.06 -22.15 25.17
CA THR A 322 2.46 -21.82 25.42
C THR A 322 2.68 -20.30 25.34
N TYR A 323 3.93 -19.86 25.41
CA TYR A 323 4.31 -18.44 25.25
C TYR A 323 3.84 -17.86 23.90
N LEU A 324 3.62 -18.71 22.90
CA LEU A 324 3.10 -18.32 21.58
C LEU A 324 1.65 -17.81 21.63
N GLY A 325 0.90 -18.13 22.69
CA GLY A 325 -0.44 -17.59 22.90
C GLY A 325 -0.48 -16.09 23.26
N ASN A 326 0.69 -15.49 23.55
CA ASN A 326 0.87 -14.07 23.90
C ASN A 326 -0.20 -13.52 24.89
N VAL A 327 -0.45 -14.27 25.97
CA VAL A 327 -1.49 -13.91 26.96
C VAL A 327 -0.90 -13.02 28.05
N LEU A 328 -0.72 -11.74 27.73
CA LEU A 328 -0.03 -10.80 28.62
C LEU A 328 -0.91 -10.22 29.74
N ASN A 329 -2.19 -9.90 29.45
CA ASN A 329 -3.05 -9.16 30.37
C ASN A 329 -4.20 -9.99 30.96
N ALA A 330 -4.76 -9.52 32.07
CA ALA A 330 -5.83 -10.19 32.80
C ALA A 330 -7.11 -10.40 31.97
N LYS A 331 -7.45 -9.47 31.07
CA LYS A 331 -8.66 -9.59 30.21
C LYS A 331 -8.50 -10.71 29.18
N ALA A 332 -7.33 -10.83 28.55
CA ALA A 332 -7.02 -11.93 27.64
C ALA A 332 -7.00 -13.27 28.39
N ARG A 333 -6.42 -13.32 29.59
CA ARG A 333 -6.45 -14.52 30.44
C ARG A 333 -7.88 -14.94 30.78
N ALA A 334 -8.73 -14.00 31.19
CA ALA A 334 -10.14 -14.26 31.48
C ALA A 334 -10.91 -14.75 30.24
N PHE A 335 -10.59 -14.23 29.05
CA PHE A 335 -11.13 -14.73 27.78
C PHE A 335 -10.77 -16.22 27.61
N TYR A 336 -9.48 -16.56 27.58
CA TYR A 336 -9.06 -17.94 27.33
C TYR A 336 -9.60 -18.93 28.38
N ARG A 337 -9.61 -18.53 29.66
CA ARG A 337 -10.20 -19.33 30.74
C ARG A 337 -11.69 -19.61 30.52
N ARG A 338 -12.46 -18.58 30.14
CA ARG A 338 -13.88 -18.73 29.79
C ARG A 338 -14.09 -19.69 28.62
N HIS A 339 -13.13 -19.76 27.70
CA HIS A 339 -13.15 -20.64 26.53
C HIS A 339 -12.48 -22.01 26.78
N GLY A 340 -12.31 -22.42 28.03
CA GLY A 340 -11.88 -23.79 28.38
C GLY A 340 -10.38 -24.04 28.35
N VAL A 341 -9.55 -22.99 28.24
CA VAL A 341 -8.09 -23.12 28.34
C VAL A 341 -7.66 -23.40 29.79
N GLU A 342 -6.92 -24.48 29.99
CA GLU A 342 -6.54 -25.02 31.30
C GLU A 342 -5.17 -24.55 31.78
N SER A 343 -4.22 -24.36 30.86
CA SER A 343 -2.91 -23.81 31.18
C SER A 343 -2.57 -22.69 30.21
N ILE A 344 -2.00 -21.62 30.76
CA ILE A 344 -1.61 -20.42 30.03
C ILE A 344 -0.22 -20.06 30.51
N ALA A 345 0.77 -20.31 29.67
CA ALA A 345 2.14 -19.90 29.93
C ALA A 345 2.26 -18.36 29.89
N PRO A 346 3.28 -17.79 30.56
CA PRO A 346 3.56 -16.36 30.47
C PRO A 346 3.83 -15.92 29.02
N ALA A 347 3.37 -14.73 28.66
CA ALA A 347 3.75 -14.08 27.41
C ALA A 347 5.24 -13.71 27.43
N VAL A 348 5.86 -13.57 26.26
CA VAL A 348 7.29 -13.23 26.14
C VAL A 348 7.62 -11.92 26.86
N GLU A 349 6.73 -10.94 26.70
CA GLU A 349 6.83 -9.58 27.24
C GLU A 349 6.78 -9.55 28.78
N SER A 350 6.49 -10.66 29.45
CA SER A 350 6.61 -10.77 30.91
C SER A 350 8.03 -11.08 31.40
N GLY A 351 9.03 -11.06 30.51
CA GLY A 351 10.42 -11.38 30.84
C GLY A 351 10.75 -12.87 30.79
N LEU A 352 10.03 -13.64 29.99
CA LEU A 352 10.30 -15.08 29.80
C LEU A 352 11.68 -15.28 29.16
N ASP A 353 12.46 -16.23 29.67
CA ASP A 353 13.70 -16.66 29.00
C ASP A 353 13.36 -17.47 27.75
N LEU A 354 13.82 -16.96 26.60
CA LEU A 354 13.60 -17.57 25.29
C LEU A 354 14.77 -18.44 24.83
N ALA A 355 15.78 -18.66 25.66
CA ALA A 355 16.91 -19.50 25.30
C ALA A 355 16.47 -20.93 24.90
N GLY A 356 16.79 -21.32 23.66
CA GLY A 356 16.37 -22.58 23.04
C GLY A 356 14.90 -22.64 22.60
N GLN A 357 14.16 -21.52 22.67
CA GLN A 357 12.78 -21.43 22.21
C GLN A 357 12.70 -20.90 20.77
N VAL A 358 11.64 -21.28 20.05
CA VAL A 358 11.34 -20.75 18.72
C VAL A 358 10.91 -19.29 18.86
N VAL A 359 11.64 -18.39 18.21
CA VAL A 359 11.37 -16.94 18.20
C VAL A 359 10.79 -16.46 16.87
N MET A 360 10.92 -17.25 15.81
CA MET A 360 10.28 -16.96 14.52
C MET A 360 9.97 -18.26 13.78
N THR A 361 8.78 -18.31 13.21
CA THR A 361 8.35 -19.39 12.31
C THR A 361 7.99 -18.77 10.98
N THR A 362 8.63 -19.20 9.89
CA THR A 362 8.45 -18.58 8.57
C THR A 362 8.37 -19.61 7.44
N LYS A 363 7.70 -19.22 6.35
CA LYS A 363 7.66 -19.97 5.07
C LYS A 363 8.88 -19.70 4.20
N TYR A 364 9.54 -18.56 4.41
CA TYR A 364 10.81 -18.27 3.77
C TYR A 364 11.90 -19.22 4.28
N CYS A 365 12.54 -19.95 3.37
CA CYS A 365 13.50 -21.00 3.70
C CYS A 365 14.87 -20.66 3.11
N LEU A 366 15.84 -20.36 3.98
CA LEU A 366 17.20 -20.01 3.54
C LEU A 366 17.89 -21.11 2.73
N ARG A 367 17.64 -22.39 3.04
CA ARG A 367 18.17 -23.49 2.22
C ARG A 367 17.63 -23.45 0.81
N ARG A 368 16.36 -23.12 0.61
CA ARG A 368 15.78 -22.99 -0.73
C ARG A 368 16.35 -21.77 -1.45
N GLU A 369 16.36 -20.63 -0.76
CA GLU A 369 16.88 -19.37 -1.32
C GLU A 369 18.33 -19.49 -1.80
N LEU A 370 19.16 -20.25 -1.06
CA LEU A 370 20.57 -20.46 -1.37
C LEU A 370 20.83 -21.69 -2.27
N GLY A 371 19.79 -22.35 -2.81
CA GLY A 371 19.95 -23.53 -3.67
C GLY A 371 20.45 -24.80 -2.95
N LEU A 372 20.44 -24.81 -1.62
CA LEU A 372 20.84 -25.94 -0.77
C LEU A 372 19.70 -26.96 -0.50
N CYS A 373 18.53 -26.73 -1.07
CA CYS A 373 17.37 -27.59 -0.90
C CYS A 373 17.40 -28.72 -1.94
N PRO A 374 17.47 -30.00 -1.53
CA PRO A 374 17.48 -31.14 -2.47
C PRO A 374 16.11 -31.40 -3.14
N GLY A 375 15.11 -30.54 -2.89
CA GLY A 375 13.77 -30.66 -3.45
C GLY A 375 12.82 -31.55 -2.63
N PRO A 376 11.53 -31.60 -3.05
CA PRO A 376 10.46 -32.26 -2.30
C PRO A 376 10.56 -33.79 -2.24
N GLY A 377 11.37 -34.43 -3.11
CA GLY A 377 11.57 -35.88 -3.13
C GLY A 377 12.66 -36.41 -2.20
N SER A 378 13.39 -35.52 -1.50
CA SER A 378 14.49 -35.92 -0.61
C SER A 378 13.96 -36.57 0.68
N LYS A 379 14.42 -37.79 0.97
CA LYS A 379 14.11 -38.51 2.22
C LYS A 379 14.99 -38.10 3.41
N SER A 380 16.12 -37.44 3.15
CA SER A 380 17.04 -37.01 4.19
C SER A 380 16.53 -35.76 4.90
N ALA A 381 16.50 -35.80 6.24
CA ALA A 381 16.19 -34.63 7.04
C ALA A 381 17.21 -33.52 6.77
N ALA A 382 16.74 -32.29 6.56
CA ALA A 382 17.65 -31.16 6.38
C ALA A 382 18.38 -30.88 7.70
N GLU A 383 19.70 -30.85 7.61
CA GLU A 383 20.54 -30.48 8.73
C GLU A 383 20.27 -29.03 9.17
N PRO A 384 20.15 -28.77 10.49
CA PRO A 384 20.13 -27.43 11.03
C PRO A 384 21.30 -26.56 10.56
N LEU A 385 21.05 -25.26 10.46
CA LEU A 385 22.06 -24.23 10.21
C LEU A 385 22.05 -23.24 11.38
N VAL A 386 23.07 -22.38 11.47
CA VAL A 386 23.16 -21.36 12.52
C VAL A 386 23.24 -19.98 11.89
N LEU A 387 22.36 -19.07 12.30
CA LEU A 387 22.49 -17.64 12.04
C LEU A 387 23.23 -16.98 13.18
N GLU A 388 24.24 -16.19 12.88
CA GLU A 388 24.93 -15.32 13.84
C GLU A 388 24.70 -13.88 13.43
N ASP A 389 24.21 -13.04 14.33
CA ASP A 389 24.06 -11.60 14.09
C ASP A 389 25.35 -10.81 14.38
N GLU A 390 25.36 -9.53 14.03
CA GLU A 390 26.48 -8.61 14.24
C GLU A 390 26.89 -8.43 15.73
N ASP A 391 26.01 -8.79 16.68
CA ASP A 391 26.28 -8.76 18.12
C ASP A 391 26.81 -10.13 18.63
N GLY A 392 27.06 -11.09 17.73
CA GLY A 392 27.49 -12.45 18.06
C GLY A 392 26.39 -13.32 18.66
N ARG A 393 25.11 -12.96 18.50
CA ARG A 393 24.00 -13.80 18.94
C ARG A 393 23.71 -14.87 17.93
N GLU A 394 23.67 -16.10 18.39
CA GLU A 394 23.38 -17.26 17.56
C GLU A 394 21.89 -17.63 17.59
N PHE A 395 21.40 -18.10 16.45
CA PHE A 395 20.07 -18.63 16.26
C PHE A 395 20.14 -19.94 15.47
N GLU A 396 19.62 -21.02 16.03
CA GLU A 396 19.52 -22.30 15.33
C GLU A 396 18.35 -22.25 14.33
N LEU A 397 18.60 -22.67 13.10
CA LEU A 397 17.60 -22.82 12.05
C LEU A 397 17.19 -24.27 11.90
N ARG A 398 15.93 -24.57 12.21
CA ARG A 398 15.32 -25.88 11.95
C ARG A 398 14.43 -25.82 10.72
N PHE A 399 14.60 -26.75 9.79
CA PHE A 399 13.91 -26.73 8.50
C PHE A 399 12.69 -27.65 8.50
N ARG A 400 11.56 -27.11 8.07
CA ARG A 400 10.30 -27.84 7.89
C ARG A 400 10.15 -28.22 6.42
N CYS A 401 10.92 -29.20 5.97
CA CYS A 401 11.04 -29.53 4.54
C CYS A 401 9.70 -29.87 3.88
N GLY A 402 8.82 -30.63 4.54
CA GLY A 402 7.54 -31.06 3.96
C GLY A 402 6.55 -29.91 3.70
N SER A 403 6.52 -28.89 4.56
CA SER A 403 5.63 -27.73 4.42
C SER A 403 6.33 -26.47 3.90
N CYS A 404 7.60 -26.61 3.48
CA CYS A 404 8.52 -25.57 3.05
C CYS A 404 8.57 -24.36 4.00
N GLY A 405 9.53 -24.37 4.92
CA GLY A 405 9.80 -23.23 5.79
C GLY A 405 10.90 -23.53 6.79
N MET A 406 11.10 -22.60 7.72
CA MET A 406 12.05 -22.78 8.83
C MET A 406 11.52 -22.18 10.13
N GLU A 407 12.05 -22.69 11.22
CA GLU A 407 11.93 -22.16 12.58
C GLU A 407 13.29 -21.62 12.99
N VAL A 408 13.28 -20.46 13.63
CA VAL A 408 14.46 -19.79 14.16
C VAL A 408 14.37 -19.84 15.67
N LEU A 409 15.35 -20.48 16.28
CA LEU A 409 15.43 -20.67 17.71
C LEU A 409 16.52 -19.78 18.28
N LEU A 410 16.24 -19.09 19.37
CA LEU A 410 17.27 -18.30 20.05
C LEU A 410 18.29 -19.26 20.67
N GLY A 411 19.58 -19.08 20.35
CA GLY A 411 20.66 -19.89 20.92
C GLY A 411 20.70 -19.77 22.45
N ARG A 412 21.08 -20.87 23.12
CA ARG A 412 21.40 -20.81 24.55
C ARG A 412 22.77 -20.16 24.66
N LYS A 413 22.88 -19.03 25.39
CA LYS A 413 24.20 -18.56 25.80
C LYS A 413 24.82 -19.65 26.66
N GLU A 414 25.81 -20.36 26.15
CA GLU A 414 26.70 -21.10 27.03
C GLU A 414 27.28 -20.07 28.00
N LYS A 415 27.05 -20.27 29.30
CA LYS A 415 27.85 -19.58 30.31
C LYS A 415 29.29 -19.98 30.01
N ARG A 416 30.05 -19.10 29.37
CA ARG A 416 31.51 -19.17 29.37
C ARG A 416 31.91 -19.13 30.84
N THR A 417 32.17 -20.30 31.41
CA THR A 417 32.77 -20.49 32.74
C THR A 417 34.18 -19.92 32.76
#